data_AF-C4ZGX9-F1
#
_entry.id   AF-C4ZGX9-F1
#
_cell.length_a   1.000
_cell.length_b   1.000
_cell.length_c   1.000
_cell.angle_alpha   90.00
_cell.angle_beta   90.00
_cell.angle_gamma   90.00
#
_symmetry.space_group_name_H-M   'P 1'
#
loop_
_entity.id
_entity.type
_entity.pdbx_description
1 polymer ?
#
loop_
_entity_poly.entity_id
_entity_poly.type
_entity_poly.pdbx_seq_one_letter_code
_entity_poly.pdbx_strand_id
1 'polypeptide(L)'
;MRKQVYLFELDSVRNSKAEIERAQKALFEEIILNGNSVVLSFNQLSDSRGFLRSLANTDTSEQIIHMFELGHLKVAQYYKQDNTLVRTASQYFQQALSTPDSFHFSTFEGLNLTHDDIHDIHQAITFCDLPLLQQKAHNDTWNYVINVVTMVIAMSQSQFSTAEPIKSHISLHELITLFLNSRDRLLSSLQSQPKQAASTDKLISAISNNSVHELLGNINDTLPPKSNSRSVWKNHIYEYLAKDTSYTDTCHIADLIIDLLYNYVVESGIKNVCKHYDGEAGISGSFWNDFASRLITYWKDSQNINNSSCKVHYYQDEKPDLDNWILSAVQLAPWDTADRIIEKIDTIPQSAETYEQNHLEQIKSQRIYLNKRFRKIIGTIGASIFLFVFVNTILGWIQGAVEPDFHNILILTILFAFISTIAFSIIGSLISNKIHLADLLDSLNLFKATIKDIRVTQKQPRGISYYRKSADNENNE
;
A
#
# COMPACT_ATOMS: atom_id res chain seq x y z
N MET A 1 10.37 12.09 11.38
CA MET A 1 10.99 10.84 10.90
C MET A 1 9.87 9.98 10.32
N ARG A 2 10.09 9.32 9.18
CA ARG A 2 9.08 8.42 8.57
C ARG A 2 9.35 7.00 9.06
N LYS A 3 8.34 6.26 9.50
CA LYS A 3 8.51 4.85 9.88
C LYS A 3 8.45 3.96 8.65
N GLN A 4 9.10 2.80 8.70
CA GLN A 4 8.89 1.76 7.69
C GLN A 4 7.92 0.73 8.25
N VAL A 5 6.93 0.34 7.46
CA VAL A 5 5.82 -0.50 7.93
C VAL A 5 5.50 -1.62 6.91
N TYR A 6 5.13 -2.81 7.38
CA TYR A 6 4.75 -3.95 6.54
C TYR A 6 3.26 -4.27 6.70
N LEU A 7 2.49 -4.16 5.62
CA LEU A 7 1.02 -4.28 5.66
C LEU A 7 0.55 -5.72 5.46
N PHE A 8 -0.24 -6.24 6.40
CA PHE A 8 -0.83 -7.58 6.29
C PHE A 8 -2.02 -7.59 5.32
N GLU A 9 -2.64 -6.43 5.11
CA GLU A 9 -3.76 -6.21 4.20
C GLU A 9 -3.37 -6.45 2.73
N LEU A 10 -2.07 -6.35 2.41
CA LEU A 10 -1.52 -6.63 1.08
C LEU A 10 -1.13 -8.09 0.88
N ASP A 11 -1.44 -9.01 1.80
CA ASP A 11 -1.10 -10.41 1.60
C ASP A 11 -1.77 -11.00 0.33
N SER A 12 -0.98 -11.72 -0.46
CA SER A 12 -1.34 -12.51 -1.65
C SER A 12 -2.57 -13.43 -1.54
N VAL A 13 -3.01 -13.82 -0.34
CA VAL A 13 -4.22 -14.64 -0.14
C VAL A 13 -5.49 -13.80 0.04
N ARG A 14 -5.34 -12.47 0.14
CA ARG A 14 -6.43 -11.49 0.34
C ARG A 14 -6.95 -11.00 -1.01
N ASN A 15 -7.74 -11.84 -1.66
CA ASN A 15 -8.08 -11.74 -3.07
C ASN A 15 -9.51 -11.32 -3.37
N SER A 16 -10.38 -11.18 -2.36
CA SER A 16 -11.75 -10.72 -2.61
C SER A 16 -11.79 -9.25 -3.03
N LYS A 17 -12.89 -8.82 -3.65
CA LYS A 17 -13.10 -7.40 -3.98
C LYS A 17 -12.95 -6.48 -2.77
N ALA A 18 -13.54 -6.85 -1.64
CA ALA A 18 -13.49 -6.06 -0.41
C ALA A 18 -12.09 -6.01 0.18
N GLU A 19 -11.32 -7.10 0.09
CA GLU A 19 -9.93 -7.18 0.52
C GLU A 19 -9.02 -6.33 -0.36
N ILE A 20 -9.19 -6.38 -1.68
CA ILE A 20 -8.44 -5.54 -2.63
C ILE A 20 -8.70 -4.05 -2.34
N GLU A 21 -9.96 -3.65 -2.15
CA GLU A 21 -10.30 -2.27 -1.78
C GLU A 21 -9.70 -1.86 -0.42
N ARG A 22 -9.70 -2.76 0.56
CA ARG A 22 -9.10 -2.52 1.88
C ARG A 22 -7.60 -2.34 1.77
N ALA A 23 -6.92 -3.17 1.00
CA ALA A 23 -5.49 -3.10 0.77
C ALA A 23 -5.07 -1.77 0.13
N GLN A 24 -5.83 -1.32 -0.88
CA GLN A 24 -5.63 -0.01 -1.52
C GLN A 24 -5.79 1.15 -0.52
N LYS A 25 -6.83 1.10 0.32
CA LYS A 25 -7.07 2.13 1.34
C LYS A 25 -6.01 2.13 2.43
N ALA A 26 -5.56 0.96 2.89
CA ALA A 26 -4.48 0.80 3.87
C ALA A 26 -3.16 1.39 3.35
N LEU A 27 -2.82 1.12 2.08
CA LEU A 27 -1.63 1.66 1.44
C LEU A 27 -1.68 3.19 1.36
N PHE A 28 -2.81 3.76 0.95
CA PHE A 28 -3.00 5.21 0.89
C PHE A 28 -2.96 5.86 2.28
N GLU A 29 -3.62 5.24 3.26
CA GLU A 29 -3.61 5.69 4.65
C GLU A 29 -2.18 5.80 5.20
N GLU A 30 -1.39 4.72 5.07
CA GLU A 30 -0.04 4.71 5.60
C GLU A 30 0.86 5.77 4.97
N ILE A 31 0.83 5.87 3.64
CA ILE A 31 1.72 6.76 2.92
C ILE A 31 1.31 8.23 3.10
N ILE A 32 0.03 8.54 2.94
CA ILE A 32 -0.44 9.93 2.87
C ILE A 32 -0.92 10.45 4.22
N LEU A 33 -1.75 9.68 4.93
CA LEU A 33 -2.39 10.13 6.16
C LEU A 33 -1.46 9.96 7.37
N ASN A 34 -0.64 8.90 7.40
CA ASN A 34 0.29 8.60 8.50
C ASN A 34 1.73 9.04 8.18
N GLY A 35 2.07 9.24 6.90
CA GLY A 35 3.40 9.71 6.46
C GLY A 35 4.48 8.63 6.59
N ASN A 36 4.08 7.37 6.56
CA ASN A 36 4.96 6.19 6.64
C ASN A 36 5.45 5.77 5.25
N SER A 37 6.54 5.01 5.24
CA SER A 37 6.98 4.27 4.07
C SER A 37 6.51 2.83 4.19
N VAL A 38 5.90 2.30 3.15
CA VAL A 38 5.45 0.90 3.12
C VAL A 38 6.50 0.04 2.46
N VAL A 39 6.84 -1.07 3.12
CA VAL A 39 7.78 -2.07 2.61
C VAL A 39 6.99 -3.31 2.18
N LEU A 40 7.07 -3.65 0.91
CA LEU A 40 6.45 -4.81 0.31
C LEU A 40 7.42 -6.00 0.33
N SER A 41 6.93 -7.20 0.61
CA SER A 41 7.70 -8.41 0.26
C SER A 41 7.63 -8.66 -1.25
N PHE A 42 8.57 -9.45 -1.79
CA PHE A 42 8.48 -9.84 -3.20
C PHE A 42 7.19 -10.60 -3.52
N ASN A 43 6.66 -11.41 -2.60
CA ASN A 43 5.37 -12.07 -2.78
C ASN A 43 4.22 -11.05 -2.83
N GLN A 44 4.25 -9.99 -2.02
CA GLN A 44 3.24 -8.94 -2.13
C GLN A 44 3.37 -8.18 -3.46
N LEU A 45 4.59 -7.97 -3.93
CA LEU A 45 4.86 -7.34 -5.22
C LEU A 45 4.32 -8.17 -6.40
N SER A 46 4.42 -9.51 -6.35
CA SER A 46 4.03 -10.41 -7.44
C SER A 46 2.61 -11.00 -7.33
N ASP A 47 2.05 -11.09 -6.12
CA ASP A 47 0.85 -11.90 -5.89
C ASP A 47 -0.29 -11.16 -5.18
N SER A 48 -0.03 -9.96 -4.66
CA SER A 48 -1.08 -9.15 -4.04
C SER A 48 -1.98 -8.52 -5.09
N ARG A 49 -3.17 -9.08 -5.31
CA ARG A 49 -4.20 -8.44 -6.14
C ARG A 49 -4.56 -7.05 -5.61
N GLY A 50 -4.49 -6.88 -4.28
CA GLY A 50 -4.58 -5.60 -3.58
C GLY A 50 -3.63 -4.55 -4.16
N PHE A 51 -2.34 -4.86 -4.28
CA PHE A 51 -1.34 -3.96 -4.87
C PHE A 51 -1.44 -3.87 -6.39
N LEU A 52 -1.46 -5.02 -7.07
CA LEU A 52 -1.35 -5.11 -8.53
C LEU A 52 -2.53 -4.42 -9.25
N ARG A 53 -3.69 -4.29 -8.60
CA ARG A 53 -4.84 -3.58 -9.17
C ARG A 53 -4.53 -2.12 -9.49
N SER A 54 -3.60 -1.49 -8.78
CA SER A 54 -3.11 -0.13 -9.08
C SER A 54 -2.35 -0.05 -10.40
N LEU A 55 -1.74 -1.14 -10.85
CA LEU A 55 -0.94 -1.17 -12.07
C LEU A 55 -1.79 -1.40 -13.33
N ALA A 56 -3.06 -1.76 -13.18
CA ALA A 56 -3.98 -1.99 -14.31
C ALA A 56 -4.41 -0.72 -15.05
N ASN A 57 -4.19 0.46 -14.46
CA ASN A 57 -4.43 1.75 -15.11
C ASN A 57 -3.11 2.51 -15.25
N THR A 58 -2.81 3.01 -16.46
CA THR A 58 -1.53 3.67 -16.76
C THR A 58 -1.27 4.88 -15.86
N ASP A 59 -2.22 5.81 -15.74
CA ASP A 59 -2.08 7.00 -14.88
C ASP A 59 -1.77 6.61 -13.42
N THR A 60 -2.44 5.56 -12.94
CA THR A 60 -2.23 5.07 -11.57
C THR A 60 -0.88 4.38 -11.42
N SER A 61 -0.45 3.62 -12.43
CA SER A 61 0.82 2.93 -12.43
C SER A 61 2.01 3.89 -12.37
N GLU A 62 1.96 5.01 -13.12
CA GLU A 62 2.98 6.06 -13.10
C GLU A 62 3.10 6.65 -11.69
N GLN A 63 1.97 6.92 -11.04
CA GLN A 63 1.93 7.45 -9.68
C GLN A 63 2.56 6.45 -8.69
N ILE A 64 2.25 5.15 -8.79
CA ILE A 64 2.84 4.11 -7.94
C ILE A 64 4.35 3.99 -8.18
N ILE A 65 4.82 4.05 -9.42
CA ILE A 65 6.24 4.02 -9.76
C ILE A 65 6.96 5.21 -9.12
N HIS A 66 6.39 6.41 -9.22
CA HIS A 66 6.93 7.60 -8.59
C HIS A 66 7.02 7.47 -7.06
N MET A 67 6.09 6.76 -6.40
CA MET A 67 6.20 6.47 -4.96
C MET A 67 7.46 5.65 -4.60
N PHE A 68 7.88 4.72 -5.46
CA PHE A 68 9.14 3.98 -5.28
C PHE A 68 10.37 4.86 -5.50
N GLU A 69 10.31 5.78 -6.47
CA GLU A 69 11.39 6.74 -6.75
C GLU A 69 11.59 7.72 -5.59
N LEU A 70 10.49 8.13 -4.96
CA LEU A 70 10.50 9.02 -3.80
C LEU A 70 10.78 8.29 -2.46
N GLY A 71 10.84 6.96 -2.47
CA GLY A 71 11.18 6.11 -1.32
C GLY A 71 10.03 5.79 -0.37
N HIS A 72 8.79 6.13 -0.72
CA HIS A 72 7.60 5.84 0.10
C HIS A 72 7.10 4.43 -0.06
N LEU A 73 7.35 3.83 -1.22
CA LEU A 73 7.25 2.39 -1.42
C LEU A 73 8.64 1.79 -1.51
N LYS A 74 8.81 0.62 -0.91
CA LYS A 74 10.05 -0.16 -0.93
C LYS A 74 9.75 -1.63 -1.07
N VAL A 75 10.76 -2.41 -1.42
CA VAL A 75 10.73 -3.87 -1.43
C VAL A 75 11.75 -4.43 -0.47
N ALA A 76 11.33 -5.41 0.32
CA ALA A 76 12.17 -6.16 1.21
C ALA A 76 13.02 -7.17 0.44
N GLN A 77 14.34 -7.00 0.54
CA GLN A 77 15.29 -8.03 0.14
C GLN A 77 15.16 -9.25 1.07
N TYR A 78 15.59 -10.42 0.62
CA TYR A 78 15.58 -11.63 1.45
C TYR A 78 16.70 -12.61 1.09
N TYR A 79 17.04 -13.47 2.05
CA TYR A 79 17.96 -14.59 1.84
C TYR A 79 17.18 -15.85 1.46
N LYS A 80 17.64 -16.53 0.41
CA LYS A 80 17.24 -17.90 0.10
C LYS A 80 17.84 -18.91 1.09
N GLN A 81 17.36 -20.15 1.04
CA GLN A 81 17.85 -21.25 1.89
C GLN A 81 19.36 -21.51 1.73
N ASP A 82 19.91 -21.28 0.54
CA ASP A 82 21.33 -21.39 0.23
C ASP A 82 22.17 -20.16 0.68
N ASN A 83 21.58 -19.24 1.45
CA ASN A 83 22.13 -17.94 1.83
C ASN A 83 22.39 -16.97 0.66
N THR A 84 21.85 -17.23 -0.52
CA THR A 84 21.93 -16.28 -1.63
C THR A 84 20.95 -15.12 -1.39
N LEU A 85 21.46 -13.89 -1.46
CA LEU A 85 20.66 -12.67 -1.29
C LEU A 85 19.93 -12.33 -2.59
N VAL A 86 18.60 -12.20 -2.51
CA VAL A 86 17.77 -11.63 -3.59
C VAL A 86 17.60 -10.14 -3.31
N ARG A 87 18.13 -9.32 -4.23
CA ARG A 87 18.31 -7.87 -4.02
C ARG A 87 17.28 -6.99 -4.72
N THR A 88 16.80 -7.42 -5.89
CA THR A 88 16.00 -6.58 -6.78
C THR A 88 14.75 -7.31 -7.27
N ALA A 89 13.72 -6.52 -7.64
CA ALA A 89 12.52 -7.04 -8.27
C ALA A 89 12.86 -7.74 -9.59
N SER A 90 13.75 -7.14 -10.40
CA SER A 90 14.18 -7.76 -11.66
C SER A 90 14.79 -9.15 -11.45
N GLN A 91 15.65 -9.33 -10.43
CA GLN A 91 16.21 -10.65 -10.10
C GLN A 91 15.12 -11.66 -9.68
N TYR A 92 14.14 -11.23 -8.87
CA TYR A 92 13.04 -12.07 -8.41
C TYR A 92 12.15 -12.53 -9.57
N PHE A 93 11.72 -11.60 -10.43
CA PHE A 93 10.89 -11.90 -11.59
C PHE A 93 11.64 -12.79 -12.59
N GLN A 94 12.89 -12.47 -12.97
CA GLN A 94 13.67 -13.31 -13.89
C GLN A 94 13.76 -14.77 -13.43
N GLN A 95 14.00 -15.00 -12.14
CA GLN A 95 14.08 -16.36 -11.59
C GLN A 95 12.77 -17.12 -11.74
N ALA A 96 11.64 -16.50 -11.44
CA ALA A 96 10.33 -17.14 -11.58
C ALA A 96 9.92 -17.33 -13.04
N LEU A 97 10.30 -16.40 -13.92
CA LEU A 97 10.01 -16.50 -15.36
C LEU A 97 10.92 -17.53 -16.07
N SER A 98 12.07 -17.89 -15.49
CA SER A 98 13.05 -18.79 -16.11
C SER A 98 12.64 -20.27 -16.13
N THR A 99 11.66 -20.66 -15.30
CA THR A 99 11.18 -22.03 -15.15
C THR A 99 9.77 -22.18 -15.73
N PRO A 100 9.58 -22.85 -16.88
CA PRO A 100 8.30 -22.93 -17.60
C PRO A 100 7.14 -23.48 -16.75
N ASP A 101 7.42 -24.45 -15.88
CA ASP A 101 6.43 -25.13 -15.04
C ASP A 101 6.14 -24.40 -13.71
N SER A 102 6.85 -23.31 -13.42
CA SER A 102 6.79 -22.62 -12.11
C SER A 102 5.89 -21.38 -12.08
N PHE A 103 5.20 -21.10 -13.19
CA PHE A 103 4.49 -19.86 -13.39
C PHE A 103 3.22 -19.80 -12.53
N HIS A 104 3.36 -19.24 -11.32
CA HIS A 104 2.28 -19.11 -10.35
C HIS A 104 2.22 -17.69 -9.76
N PHE A 105 2.51 -16.67 -10.57
CA PHE A 105 2.27 -15.30 -10.13
C PHE A 105 0.84 -14.87 -10.40
N SER A 106 0.15 -14.34 -9.40
CA SER A 106 -1.13 -13.64 -9.60
C SER A 106 -0.97 -12.48 -10.58
N THR A 107 0.24 -11.91 -10.69
CA THR A 107 0.61 -10.93 -11.71
C THR A 107 0.22 -11.36 -13.11
N PHE A 108 0.40 -12.63 -13.48
CA PHE A 108 0.15 -13.09 -14.85
C PHE A 108 -0.98 -14.12 -14.96
N GLU A 109 -1.54 -14.51 -13.82
CA GLU A 109 -2.67 -15.43 -13.73
C GLU A 109 -3.90 -14.87 -14.46
N GLY A 110 -4.52 -15.69 -15.32
CA GLY A 110 -5.70 -15.32 -16.09
C GLY A 110 -5.43 -14.48 -17.35
N LEU A 111 -4.17 -14.18 -17.68
CA LEU A 111 -3.82 -13.35 -18.84
C LEU A 111 -3.67 -14.09 -20.17
N ASN A 112 -3.80 -15.44 -20.18
CA ASN A 112 -3.65 -16.28 -21.38
C ASN A 112 -2.33 -16.01 -22.16
N LEU A 113 -1.22 -15.77 -21.45
CA LEU A 113 0.08 -15.54 -22.05
C LEU A 113 0.65 -16.84 -22.64
N THR A 114 1.24 -16.75 -23.83
CA THR A 114 1.95 -17.87 -24.46
C THR A 114 3.37 -18.01 -23.89
N HIS A 115 4.04 -19.12 -24.21
CA HIS A 115 5.45 -19.30 -23.83
C HIS A 115 6.36 -18.23 -24.46
N ASP A 116 6.07 -17.81 -25.69
CA ASP A 116 6.80 -16.74 -26.37
C ASP A 116 6.57 -15.39 -25.68
N ASP A 117 5.36 -15.12 -25.20
CA ASP A 117 5.07 -13.90 -24.44
C ASP A 117 5.83 -13.85 -23.11
N ILE A 118 5.91 -14.99 -22.41
CA ILE A 118 6.70 -15.10 -21.18
C ILE A 118 8.20 -14.89 -21.49
N HIS A 119 8.68 -15.43 -22.60
CA HIS A 119 10.05 -15.24 -23.04
C HIS A 119 10.35 -13.75 -23.32
N ASP A 120 9.45 -13.06 -24.01
CA ASP A 120 9.58 -11.64 -24.31
C ASP A 120 9.57 -10.79 -23.03
N ILE A 121 8.69 -11.11 -22.06
CA ILE A 121 8.66 -10.44 -20.75
C ILE A 121 9.97 -10.66 -20.00
N HIS A 122 10.50 -11.89 -20.00
CA HIS A 122 11.79 -12.20 -19.39
C HIS A 122 12.92 -11.41 -20.04
N GLN A 123 12.97 -11.33 -21.38
CA GLN A 123 13.96 -10.54 -22.11
C GLN A 123 13.84 -9.04 -21.79
N ALA A 124 12.62 -8.50 -21.78
CA ALA A 124 12.38 -7.09 -21.48
C ALA A 124 12.87 -6.71 -20.07
N ILE A 125 12.63 -7.57 -19.07
CA ILE A 125 13.13 -7.34 -17.71
C ILE A 125 14.66 -7.48 -17.62
N THR A 126 15.24 -8.44 -18.36
CA THR A 126 16.69 -8.74 -18.35
C THR A 126 17.50 -7.63 -19.00
N PHE A 127 17.04 -7.13 -20.15
CA PHE A 127 17.76 -6.16 -20.97
C PHE A 127 17.20 -4.73 -20.86
N CYS A 128 16.19 -4.51 -20.02
CA CYS A 128 15.45 -3.26 -19.90
C CYS A 128 14.85 -2.79 -21.25
N ASP A 129 14.47 -3.73 -22.11
CA ASP A 129 13.91 -3.47 -23.45
C ASP A 129 12.39 -3.39 -23.39
N LEU A 130 11.88 -2.26 -22.86
CA LEU A 130 10.45 -1.98 -22.87
C LEU A 130 9.84 -1.85 -24.29
N PRO A 131 10.56 -1.28 -25.30
CA PRO A 131 10.08 -1.23 -26.68
C PRO A 131 9.67 -2.59 -27.26
N LEU A 132 10.33 -3.69 -26.86
CA LEU A 132 9.93 -5.06 -27.23
C LEU A 132 8.46 -5.34 -26.89
N LEU A 133 8.03 -4.96 -25.68
CA LEU A 133 6.66 -5.19 -25.21
C LEU A 133 5.67 -4.14 -25.72
N GLN A 134 6.13 -2.90 -25.92
CA GLN A 134 5.28 -1.83 -26.46
C GLN A 134 4.74 -2.15 -27.86
N GLN A 135 5.47 -2.95 -28.65
CA GLN A 135 4.98 -3.46 -29.93
C GLN A 135 3.72 -4.34 -29.79
N LYS A 136 3.50 -4.93 -28.61
CA LYS A 136 2.35 -5.78 -28.27
C LYS A 136 1.21 -5.04 -27.54
N ALA A 137 1.31 -3.71 -27.36
CA ALA A 137 0.34 -2.89 -26.63
C ALA A 137 -1.01 -2.70 -27.38
N HIS A 138 -1.71 -3.81 -27.63
CA HIS A 138 -2.94 -3.83 -28.42
C HIS A 138 -4.21 -3.89 -27.57
N ASN A 139 -4.09 -4.19 -26.27
CA ASN A 139 -5.21 -4.32 -25.34
C ASN A 139 -4.81 -3.97 -23.90
N ASP A 140 -5.81 -3.88 -23.02
CA ASP A 140 -5.63 -3.53 -21.61
C ASP A 140 -4.73 -4.53 -20.84
N THR A 141 -4.75 -5.80 -21.25
CA THR A 141 -3.87 -6.85 -20.70
C THR A 141 -2.39 -6.52 -20.92
N TRP A 142 -2.00 -6.19 -22.15
CA TRP A 142 -0.62 -5.84 -22.47
C TRP A 142 -0.22 -4.49 -21.87
N ASN A 143 -1.13 -3.53 -21.77
CA ASN A 143 -0.88 -2.29 -21.03
C ASN A 143 -0.54 -2.58 -19.56
N TYR A 144 -1.28 -3.47 -18.91
CA TYR A 144 -0.98 -3.91 -17.56
C TYR A 144 0.38 -4.62 -17.45
N VAL A 145 0.71 -5.55 -18.36
CA VAL A 145 2.01 -6.23 -18.39
C VAL A 145 3.15 -5.22 -18.55
N ILE A 146 3.00 -4.25 -19.46
CA ILE A 146 3.98 -3.17 -19.66
C ILE A 146 4.14 -2.35 -18.38
N ASN A 147 3.05 -1.99 -17.69
CA ASN A 147 3.10 -1.25 -16.44
C ASN A 147 3.85 -2.02 -15.34
N VAL A 148 3.62 -3.32 -15.22
CA VAL A 148 4.35 -4.20 -14.30
C VAL A 148 5.84 -4.24 -14.63
N VAL A 149 6.20 -4.46 -15.90
CA VAL A 149 7.61 -4.52 -16.32
C VAL A 149 8.31 -3.18 -16.12
N THR A 150 7.63 -2.07 -16.44
CA THR A 150 8.11 -0.71 -16.20
C THR A 150 8.39 -0.49 -14.73
N MET A 151 7.46 -0.88 -13.85
CA MET A 151 7.64 -0.81 -12.41
C MET A 151 8.85 -1.64 -11.95
N VAL A 152 8.97 -2.89 -12.39
CA VAL A 152 10.11 -3.77 -12.04
C VAL A 152 11.45 -3.15 -12.44
N ILE A 153 11.52 -2.53 -13.63
CA ILE A 153 12.71 -1.84 -14.12
C ILE A 153 13.02 -0.60 -13.28
N ALA A 154 12.04 0.29 -13.10
CA ALA A 154 12.20 1.54 -12.34
C ALA A 154 12.66 1.28 -10.90
N MET A 155 12.07 0.28 -10.25
CA MET A 155 12.45 -0.12 -8.90
C MET A 155 13.86 -0.68 -8.81
N SER A 156 14.32 -1.38 -9.86
CA SER A 156 15.68 -1.94 -9.89
C SER A 156 16.75 -0.87 -10.09
N GLN A 157 16.37 0.33 -10.54
CA GLN A 157 17.28 1.47 -10.75
C GLN A 157 17.24 2.47 -9.58
N SER A 158 16.14 2.54 -8.83
CA SER A 158 15.99 3.45 -7.68
C SER A 158 16.84 3.02 -6.48
N GLN A 159 17.59 3.95 -5.90
CA GLN A 159 18.37 3.73 -4.67
C GLN A 159 17.50 3.63 -3.41
N PHE A 160 16.28 4.17 -3.45
CA PHE A 160 15.40 4.27 -2.29
C PHE A 160 14.37 3.14 -2.20
N SER A 161 14.32 2.28 -3.21
CA SER A 161 13.29 1.24 -3.38
C SER A 161 13.53 -0.02 -2.56
N THR A 162 14.65 -0.16 -1.83
CA THR A 162 14.97 -1.41 -1.12
C THR A 162 15.04 -1.24 0.40
N ALA A 163 14.55 -2.26 1.10
CA ALA A 163 14.76 -2.46 2.53
C ALA A 163 15.66 -3.69 2.77
N GLU A 164 16.59 -3.56 3.71
CA GLU A 164 17.56 -4.62 4.02
C GLU A 164 16.90 -5.81 4.73
N PRO A 165 17.37 -7.05 4.51
CA PRO A 165 16.90 -8.22 5.24
C PRO A 165 17.60 -8.39 6.58
N ILE A 166 16.93 -9.08 7.50
CA ILE A 166 17.51 -9.66 8.70
C ILE A 166 17.82 -11.13 8.40
N LYS A 167 19.10 -11.51 8.46
CA LYS A 167 19.56 -12.86 8.09
C LYS A 167 19.05 -13.95 9.06
N SER A 168 19.02 -13.66 10.35
CA SER A 168 18.63 -14.59 11.41
C SER A 168 17.35 -14.07 12.08
N HIS A 169 16.24 -14.21 11.37
CA HIS A 169 14.89 -13.95 11.89
C HIS A 169 14.16 -15.27 12.14
N ILE A 170 13.05 -15.20 12.88
CA ILE A 170 12.25 -16.38 13.23
C ILE A 170 11.63 -16.98 11.96
N SER A 171 11.75 -18.29 11.82
CA SER A 171 11.16 -19.04 10.72
C SER A 171 9.69 -19.39 10.97
N LEU A 172 8.94 -19.72 9.92
CA LEU A 172 7.53 -20.12 10.05
C LEU A 172 7.38 -21.39 10.91
N HIS A 173 8.26 -22.36 10.71
CA HIS A 173 8.27 -23.58 11.51
C HIS A 173 8.50 -23.32 13.01
N GLU A 174 9.46 -22.43 13.34
CA GLU A 174 9.70 -22.03 14.74
C GLU A 174 8.50 -21.31 15.34
N LEU A 175 7.87 -20.42 14.57
CA LEU A 175 6.70 -19.66 15.02
C LEU A 175 5.47 -20.56 15.24
N ILE A 176 5.26 -21.56 14.37
CA ILE A 176 4.22 -22.59 14.55
C ILE A 176 4.52 -23.44 15.79
N THR A 177 5.78 -23.84 15.99
CA THR A 177 6.17 -24.59 17.19
C THR A 177 5.89 -23.79 18.47
N LEU A 178 6.14 -22.47 18.44
CA LEU A 178 5.81 -21.59 19.56
C LEU A 178 4.29 -21.46 19.76
N PHE A 179 3.51 -21.39 18.68
CA PHE A 179 2.05 -21.44 18.74
C PHE A 179 1.55 -22.71 19.42
N LEU A 180 2.04 -23.88 19.01
CA LEU A 180 1.64 -25.18 19.58
C LEU A 180 1.88 -25.25 21.10
N ASN A 181 2.91 -24.57 21.59
CA ASN A 181 3.26 -24.50 23.02
C ASN A 181 2.61 -23.34 23.79
N SER A 182 1.83 -22.48 23.14
CA SER A 182 1.33 -21.22 23.72
C SER A 182 -0.19 -21.12 23.79
N ARG A 183 -0.91 -22.25 23.73
CA ARG A 183 -2.38 -22.31 23.77
C ARG A 183 -2.99 -21.46 24.87
N ASP A 184 -2.56 -21.64 26.11
CA ASP A 184 -3.17 -20.98 27.27
C ASP A 184 -2.91 -19.46 27.25
N ARG A 185 -1.77 -19.03 26.69
CA ARG A 185 -1.46 -17.60 26.49
C ARG A 185 -2.38 -17.00 25.43
N LEU A 186 -2.54 -17.67 24.28
CA LEU A 186 -3.45 -17.24 23.23
C LEU A 186 -4.89 -17.16 23.74
N LEU A 187 -5.34 -18.17 24.48
CA LEU A 187 -6.68 -18.20 25.04
C LEU A 187 -6.93 -17.02 25.99
N SER A 188 -5.95 -16.74 26.87
CA SER A 188 -6.01 -15.58 27.77
C SER A 188 -6.09 -14.27 26.98
N SER A 189 -5.27 -14.12 25.93
CA SER A 189 -5.27 -12.93 25.06
C SER A 189 -6.56 -12.78 24.24
N LEU A 190 -7.21 -13.86 23.82
CA LEU A 190 -8.52 -13.84 23.13
C LEU A 190 -9.63 -13.42 24.09
N GLN A 191 -9.62 -13.94 25.32
CA GLN A 191 -10.60 -13.64 26.36
C GLN A 191 -10.49 -12.20 26.87
N SER A 192 -9.29 -11.60 26.82
CA SER A 192 -9.07 -10.21 27.25
C SER A 192 -9.49 -9.15 26.22
N GLN A 193 -9.88 -9.54 24.99
CA GLN A 193 -10.26 -8.57 23.95
C GLN A 193 -11.64 -7.93 24.23
N PRO A 194 -11.81 -6.62 23.99
CA PRO A 194 -13.07 -5.91 24.24
C PRO A 194 -14.20 -6.35 23.28
N LYS A 195 -15.43 -6.46 23.81
CA LYS A 195 -16.67 -6.86 23.11
C LYS A 195 -16.50 -8.09 22.19
N GLN A 196 -16.65 -9.27 22.77
CA GLN A 196 -16.71 -10.54 22.04
C GLN A 196 -18.08 -10.65 21.33
N ALA A 197 -18.04 -10.90 20.02
CA ALA A 197 -19.25 -11.22 19.26
C ALA A 197 -19.51 -12.73 19.34
N ALA A 198 -20.75 -13.18 19.13
CA ALA A 198 -21.08 -14.62 19.13
C ALA A 198 -20.22 -15.44 18.14
N SER A 199 -19.73 -14.84 17.07
CA SER A 199 -18.77 -15.48 16.15
C SER A 199 -17.40 -15.75 16.79
N THR A 200 -17.00 -14.96 17.77
CA THR A 200 -15.74 -15.10 18.52
C THR A 200 -15.78 -16.29 19.48
N ASP A 201 -16.97 -16.66 19.98
CA ASP A 201 -17.13 -17.81 20.88
C ASP A 201 -16.81 -19.14 20.18
N LYS A 202 -17.17 -19.27 18.89
CA LYS A 202 -16.79 -20.44 18.08
C LYS A 202 -15.28 -20.58 17.94
N LEU A 203 -14.59 -19.47 17.63
CA LEU A 203 -13.12 -19.42 17.54
C LEU A 203 -12.49 -19.82 18.89
N ILE A 204 -12.96 -19.22 19.98
CA ILE A 204 -12.47 -19.54 21.33
C ILE A 204 -12.70 -21.01 21.68
N SER A 205 -13.88 -21.56 21.35
CA SER A 205 -14.20 -22.97 21.59
C SER A 205 -13.29 -23.91 20.79
N ALA A 206 -13.05 -23.65 19.51
CA ALA A 206 -12.18 -24.47 18.68
C ALA A 206 -10.73 -24.50 19.19
N ILE A 207 -10.22 -23.36 19.66
CA ILE A 207 -8.89 -23.24 20.28
C ILE A 207 -8.86 -23.94 21.66
N SER A 208 -9.92 -23.77 22.47
CA SER A 208 -10.03 -24.37 23.81
C SER A 208 -10.11 -25.90 23.77
N ASN A 209 -10.83 -26.44 22.79
CA ASN A 209 -11.00 -27.88 22.59
C ASN A 209 -9.76 -28.55 21.96
N ASN A 210 -8.65 -27.83 21.82
CA ASN A 210 -7.36 -28.32 21.32
C ASN A 210 -7.35 -28.82 19.86
N SER A 211 -8.50 -28.88 19.18
CA SER A 211 -8.65 -29.41 17.81
C SER A 211 -7.67 -28.78 16.79
N VAL A 212 -7.48 -27.46 16.84
CA VAL A 212 -6.56 -26.75 15.95
C VAL A 212 -5.10 -27.08 16.26
N HIS A 213 -4.75 -27.23 17.54
CA HIS A 213 -3.38 -27.58 17.96
C HIS A 213 -3.05 -29.02 17.59
N GLU A 214 -4.00 -29.94 17.71
CA GLU A 214 -3.84 -31.33 17.27
C GLU A 214 -3.68 -31.43 15.75
N LEU A 215 -4.51 -30.73 14.98
CA LEU A 215 -4.39 -30.68 13.52
C LEU A 215 -3.01 -30.15 13.09
N LEU A 216 -2.61 -28.98 13.59
CA LEU A 216 -1.33 -28.37 13.23
C LEU A 216 -0.13 -29.17 13.78
N GLY A 217 -0.27 -29.82 14.95
CA GLY A 217 0.73 -30.72 15.51
C GLY A 217 0.96 -31.94 14.62
N ASN A 218 -0.13 -32.60 14.18
CA ASN A 218 -0.05 -33.74 13.26
C ASN A 218 0.62 -33.35 11.93
N ILE A 219 0.26 -32.18 11.37
CA ILE A 219 0.90 -31.68 10.14
C ILE A 219 2.39 -31.41 10.39
N ASN A 220 2.73 -30.77 11.51
CA ASN A 220 4.12 -30.48 11.88
C ASN A 220 4.97 -31.74 11.99
N ASP A 221 4.43 -32.84 12.51
CA ASP A 221 5.13 -34.12 12.63
C ASP A 221 5.35 -34.81 11.27
N THR A 222 4.51 -34.52 10.28
CA THR A 222 4.65 -35.07 8.91
C THR A 222 5.60 -34.26 8.02
N LEU A 223 5.75 -32.97 8.30
CA LEU A 223 6.53 -32.07 7.46
C LEU A 223 8.03 -32.19 7.73
N PRO A 224 8.88 -31.97 6.70
CA PRO A 224 10.31 -31.88 6.91
C PRO A 224 10.66 -30.79 7.94
N PRO A 225 11.70 -31.00 8.78
CA PRO A 225 12.17 -29.97 9.69
C PRO A 225 12.47 -28.67 8.93
N LYS A 226 12.01 -27.53 9.46
CA LYS A 226 12.17 -26.19 8.86
C LYS A 226 11.38 -25.95 7.56
N SER A 227 10.23 -26.60 7.38
CA SER A 227 9.30 -26.24 6.31
C SER A 227 8.76 -24.82 6.47
N ASN A 228 9.27 -23.89 5.66
CA ASN A 228 8.91 -22.48 5.68
C ASN A 228 7.90 -22.07 4.60
N SER A 229 7.45 -23.02 3.78
CA SER A 229 6.51 -22.74 2.70
C SER A 229 5.07 -22.75 3.21
N ARG A 230 4.45 -21.57 3.26
CA ARG A 230 3.03 -21.41 3.65
C ARG A 230 2.11 -22.33 2.83
N SER A 231 2.31 -22.40 1.52
CA SER A 231 1.46 -23.20 0.63
C SER A 231 1.52 -24.70 0.94
N VAL A 232 2.68 -25.19 1.40
CA VAL A 232 2.82 -26.60 1.83
C VAL A 232 1.96 -26.89 3.05
N TRP A 233 1.95 -25.99 4.04
CA TRP A 233 1.08 -26.11 5.21
C TRP A 233 -0.40 -26.09 4.83
N LYS A 234 -0.81 -25.14 3.98
CA LYS A 234 -2.20 -25.06 3.50
C LYS A 234 -2.65 -26.32 2.77
N ASN A 235 -1.82 -26.85 1.87
CA ASN A 235 -2.15 -28.07 1.12
C ASN A 235 -2.49 -29.23 2.07
N HIS A 236 -1.71 -29.45 3.13
CA HIS A 236 -2.04 -30.47 4.13
C HIS A 236 -3.32 -30.16 4.91
N ILE A 237 -3.58 -28.91 5.31
CA ILE A 237 -4.84 -28.53 5.96
C ILE A 237 -6.04 -28.91 5.07
N TYR A 238 -5.96 -28.61 3.76
CA TYR A 238 -7.02 -28.94 2.83
C TYR A 238 -7.12 -30.44 2.49
N GLU A 239 -6.03 -31.20 2.58
CA GLU A 239 -6.07 -32.66 2.52
C GLU A 239 -6.85 -33.27 3.71
N TYR A 240 -6.74 -32.68 4.91
CA TYR A 240 -7.56 -33.07 6.06
C TYR A 240 -9.03 -32.71 5.85
N LEU A 241 -9.31 -31.50 5.37
CA LEU A 241 -10.67 -31.05 5.08
C LEU A 241 -11.37 -31.94 4.04
N ALA A 242 -10.64 -32.36 3.00
CA ALA A 242 -11.16 -33.24 1.95
C ALA A 242 -11.51 -34.65 2.46
N LYS A 243 -10.87 -35.11 3.54
CA LYS A 243 -11.13 -36.42 4.14
C LYS A 243 -12.34 -36.39 5.08
N ASP A 244 -12.52 -35.31 5.82
CA ASP A 244 -13.61 -35.18 6.78
C ASP A 244 -14.08 -33.72 6.91
N THR A 245 -15.25 -33.45 6.33
CA THR A 245 -15.88 -32.12 6.35
C THR A 245 -16.35 -31.69 7.74
N SER A 246 -16.39 -32.58 8.73
CA SER A 246 -16.70 -32.19 10.11
C SER A 246 -15.64 -31.26 10.72
N TYR A 247 -14.42 -31.24 10.16
CA TYR A 247 -13.31 -30.37 10.58
C TYR A 247 -13.29 -29.00 9.88
N THR A 248 -14.36 -28.60 9.17
CA THR A 248 -14.40 -27.36 8.39
C THR A 248 -13.94 -26.14 9.20
N ASP A 249 -14.57 -25.86 10.35
CA ASP A 249 -14.20 -24.71 11.18
C ASP A 249 -12.76 -24.81 11.72
N THR A 250 -12.32 -26.01 12.11
CA THR A 250 -10.94 -26.26 12.60
C THR A 250 -9.91 -26.00 11.50
N CYS A 251 -10.15 -26.48 10.28
CA CYS A 251 -9.27 -26.29 9.14
C CYS A 251 -9.22 -24.82 8.71
N HIS A 252 -10.36 -24.15 8.66
CA HIS A 252 -10.45 -22.72 8.37
C HIS A 252 -9.72 -21.85 9.40
N ILE A 253 -9.86 -22.15 10.70
CA ILE A 253 -9.12 -21.44 11.75
C ILE A 253 -7.61 -21.70 11.62
N ALA A 254 -7.22 -22.95 11.35
CA ALA A 254 -5.82 -23.31 11.12
C ALA A 254 -5.23 -22.56 9.91
N ASP A 255 -5.99 -22.43 8.83
CA ASP A 255 -5.60 -21.68 7.63
C ASP A 255 -5.31 -20.21 7.95
N LEU A 256 -6.24 -19.54 8.66
CA LEU A 256 -6.06 -18.15 9.09
C LEU A 256 -4.85 -17.96 10.01
N ILE A 257 -4.57 -18.93 10.89
CA ILE A 257 -3.39 -18.91 11.76
C ILE A 257 -2.13 -18.98 10.92
N ILE A 258 -2.05 -19.91 9.96
CA ILE A 258 -0.88 -20.05 9.09
C ILE A 258 -0.62 -18.77 8.28
N ASP A 259 -1.68 -18.13 7.76
CA ASP A 259 -1.56 -16.83 7.07
C ASP A 259 -1.03 -15.71 7.97
N LEU A 260 -1.54 -15.60 9.19
CA LEU A 260 -1.07 -14.60 10.15
C LEU A 260 0.39 -14.83 10.53
N LEU A 261 0.74 -16.07 10.91
CA LEU A 261 2.10 -16.42 11.31
C LEU A 261 3.09 -16.17 10.16
N TYR A 262 2.70 -16.46 8.93
CA TYR A 262 3.52 -16.14 7.75
C TYR A 262 3.80 -14.63 7.65
N ASN A 263 2.80 -13.78 7.82
CA ASN A 263 3.00 -12.33 7.77
C ASN A 263 3.91 -11.81 8.90
N TYR A 264 3.82 -12.36 10.10
CA TYR A 264 4.76 -12.02 11.19
C TYR A 264 6.19 -12.46 10.89
N VAL A 265 6.38 -13.62 10.26
CA VAL A 265 7.71 -14.09 9.82
C VAL A 265 8.29 -13.12 8.80
N VAL A 266 7.51 -12.77 7.77
CA VAL A 266 7.94 -11.80 6.75
C VAL A 266 8.28 -10.47 7.39
N GLU A 267 7.40 -9.90 8.21
CA GLU A 267 7.66 -8.67 8.94
C GLU A 267 8.97 -8.76 9.73
N SER A 268 9.18 -9.84 10.51
CA SER A 268 10.37 -10.04 11.33
C SER A 268 11.66 -10.13 10.52
N GLY A 269 11.58 -10.55 9.26
CA GLY A 269 12.69 -10.64 8.33
C GLY A 269 13.13 -9.31 7.72
N ILE A 270 12.39 -8.21 7.93
CA ILE A 270 12.70 -6.89 7.37
C ILE A 270 13.35 -5.99 8.42
N LYS A 271 14.52 -5.43 8.07
CA LYS A 271 15.25 -4.50 8.92
C LYS A 271 14.59 -3.12 8.93
N ASN A 272 14.61 -2.45 10.08
CA ASN A 272 14.07 -1.11 10.30
C ASN A 272 12.56 -0.94 10.05
N VAL A 273 11.83 -2.05 9.90
CA VAL A 273 10.36 -2.04 9.89
C VAL A 273 9.85 -2.06 11.33
N CYS A 274 8.99 -1.11 11.65
CA CYS A 274 8.27 -1.05 12.91
C CYS A 274 7.43 -2.30 13.11
N LYS A 275 7.61 -2.95 14.26
CA LYS A 275 6.88 -4.15 14.61
C LYS A 275 5.53 -3.83 15.24
N HIS A 276 4.57 -4.72 15.06
CA HIS A 276 3.25 -4.66 15.70
C HIS A 276 3.24 -4.93 17.21
N TYR A 277 4.33 -5.48 17.72
CA TYR A 277 4.44 -5.94 19.10
C TYR A 277 5.78 -5.52 19.68
N ASP A 278 5.82 -5.38 21.01
CA ASP A 278 7.02 -4.99 21.73
C ASP A 278 7.96 -6.18 21.90
N GLY A 279 9.27 -5.90 21.78
CA GLY A 279 10.35 -6.85 22.05
C GLY A 279 11.39 -6.87 20.93
N GLU A 280 12.66 -6.66 21.31
CA GLU A 280 13.77 -7.05 20.45
C GLU A 280 13.87 -8.59 20.46
N ALA A 281 13.80 -9.20 19.27
CA ALA A 281 14.11 -10.61 19.04
C ALA A 281 13.22 -11.68 19.73
N GLY A 282 11.96 -11.40 20.10
CA GLY A 282 11.12 -12.44 20.71
C GLY A 282 9.61 -12.19 20.79
N ILE A 283 8.87 -13.29 20.91
CA ILE A 283 7.43 -13.33 21.17
C ILE A 283 7.17 -12.90 22.61
N SER A 284 6.69 -11.69 22.82
CA SER A 284 6.32 -11.12 24.12
C SER A 284 4.83 -11.35 24.43
N GLY A 285 4.39 -10.90 25.62
CA GLY A 285 2.95 -10.83 25.91
C GLY A 285 2.18 -9.91 24.95
N SER A 286 2.82 -8.86 24.40
CA SER A 286 2.15 -7.96 23.46
C SER A 286 2.01 -8.56 22.06
N PHE A 287 2.85 -9.54 21.67
CA PHE A 287 2.65 -10.35 20.47
C PHE A 287 1.33 -11.11 20.51
N TRP A 288 1.06 -11.87 21.58
CA TRP A 288 -0.16 -12.67 21.67
C TRP A 288 -1.43 -11.82 21.68
N ASN A 289 -1.36 -10.63 22.28
CA ASN A 289 -2.46 -9.67 22.23
C ASN A 289 -2.71 -9.11 20.83
N ASP A 290 -1.66 -8.81 20.07
CA ASP A 290 -1.79 -8.38 18.66
C ASP A 290 -2.31 -9.52 17.77
N PHE A 291 -1.70 -10.71 17.91
CA PHE A 291 -2.08 -11.92 17.19
C PHE A 291 -3.56 -12.28 17.43
N ALA A 292 -4.00 -12.27 18.70
CA ALA A 292 -5.39 -12.55 19.05
C ALA A 292 -6.36 -11.53 18.42
N SER A 293 -6.01 -10.24 18.46
CA SER A 293 -6.83 -9.16 17.87
C SER A 293 -6.99 -9.33 16.34
N ARG A 294 -5.89 -9.66 15.66
CA ARG A 294 -5.90 -9.90 14.20
C ARG A 294 -6.63 -11.19 13.84
N LEU A 295 -6.44 -12.27 14.60
CA LEU A 295 -7.14 -13.53 14.38
C LEU A 295 -8.65 -13.36 14.51
N ILE A 296 -9.13 -12.59 15.49
CA ILE A 296 -10.55 -12.26 15.61
C ILE A 296 -11.05 -11.49 14.38
N THR A 297 -10.26 -10.55 13.86
CA THR A 297 -10.62 -9.77 12.66
C THR A 297 -10.67 -10.66 11.42
N TYR A 298 -9.62 -11.47 11.21
CA TYR A 298 -9.53 -12.43 10.10
C TYR A 298 -10.69 -13.42 10.14
N TRP A 299 -11.01 -13.94 11.33
CA TRP A 299 -12.15 -14.81 11.53
C TRP A 299 -13.45 -14.09 11.18
N LYS A 300 -13.70 -12.88 11.70
CA LYS A 300 -14.90 -12.10 11.39
C LYS A 300 -15.06 -11.83 9.89
N ASP A 301 -13.99 -11.48 9.19
CA ASP A 301 -13.99 -11.26 7.74
C ASP A 301 -14.35 -12.53 6.94
N SER A 302 -14.01 -13.70 7.47
CA SER A 302 -14.34 -14.99 6.87
C SER A 302 -15.77 -15.47 7.18
N GLN A 303 -16.41 -14.90 8.20
CA GLN A 303 -17.77 -15.29 8.57
C GLN A 303 -18.81 -14.60 7.71
N ASN A 304 -19.83 -15.35 7.27
CA ASN A 304 -21.01 -14.79 6.61
C ASN A 304 -21.86 -14.01 7.62
N ILE A 305 -21.69 -12.70 7.70
CA ILE A 305 -22.56 -11.85 8.51
C ILE A 305 -23.84 -11.55 7.70
N ASN A 306 -24.89 -12.36 7.91
CA ASN A 306 -26.30 -12.07 7.65
C ASN A 306 -26.74 -11.63 6.23
N ASN A 307 -26.02 -11.97 5.17
CA ASN A 307 -26.52 -12.21 3.79
C ASN A 307 -25.30 -12.44 2.90
N SER A 308 -25.42 -13.33 1.91
CA SER A 308 -24.39 -13.78 0.98
C SER A 308 -23.70 -12.69 0.13
N SER A 309 -24.01 -11.41 0.34
CA SER A 309 -23.42 -10.26 -0.35
C SER A 309 -22.21 -9.63 0.35
N CYS A 310 -21.86 -10.04 1.58
CA CYS A 310 -20.83 -9.36 2.40
C CYS A 310 -19.73 -10.27 2.96
N LYS A 311 -19.47 -11.45 2.37
CA LYS A 311 -18.29 -12.24 2.75
C LYS A 311 -17.02 -11.54 2.28
N VAL A 312 -16.14 -11.21 3.20
CA VAL A 312 -14.93 -10.43 2.91
C VAL A 312 -13.76 -11.34 2.56
N HIS A 313 -13.59 -12.47 3.22
CA HIS A 313 -12.51 -13.41 2.92
C HIS A 313 -13.05 -14.73 2.39
N TYR A 314 -12.41 -15.29 1.36
CA TYR A 314 -12.75 -16.60 0.79
C TYR A 314 -11.60 -17.57 1.02
N TYR A 315 -11.95 -18.78 1.45
CA TYR A 315 -11.00 -19.87 1.66
C TYR A 315 -10.61 -20.54 0.33
N GLN A 316 -9.52 -21.32 0.32
CA GLN A 316 -9.00 -21.95 -0.91
C GLN A 316 -9.97 -22.96 -1.54
N ASP A 317 -10.80 -23.61 -0.73
CA ASP A 317 -11.85 -24.54 -1.16
C ASP A 317 -13.09 -23.81 -1.72
N GLU A 318 -13.22 -22.51 -1.45
CA GLU A 318 -14.35 -21.70 -1.88
C GLU A 318 -14.11 -20.97 -3.20
N LYS A 319 -12.88 -21.04 -3.75
CA LYS A 319 -12.37 -20.37 -4.97
C LYS A 319 -13.49 -19.73 -5.81
N PRO A 320 -13.87 -18.47 -5.53
CA PRO A 320 -14.73 -17.75 -6.46
C PRO A 320 -14.02 -17.67 -7.82
N ASP A 321 -14.75 -17.88 -8.91
CA ASP A 321 -14.29 -17.58 -10.27
C ASP A 321 -13.92 -16.10 -10.31
N LEU A 322 -12.64 -15.79 -10.09
CA LEU A 322 -12.07 -14.45 -10.15
C LEU A 322 -11.48 -14.21 -11.55
N ASP A 323 -12.21 -14.65 -12.57
CA ASP A 323 -11.88 -14.37 -13.96
C ASP A 323 -11.77 -12.85 -14.15
N ASN A 324 -10.61 -12.44 -14.67
CA ASN A 324 -10.24 -11.05 -14.96
C ASN A 324 -10.35 -10.07 -13.77
N TRP A 325 -9.77 -10.41 -12.63
CA TRP A 325 -9.60 -9.48 -11.50
C TRP A 325 -8.95 -8.13 -11.90
N ILE A 326 -8.15 -8.12 -12.96
CA ILE A 326 -7.55 -6.91 -13.56
C ILE A 326 -8.63 -5.96 -14.11
N LEU A 327 -9.68 -6.51 -14.72
CA LEU A 327 -10.83 -5.77 -15.25
C LEU A 327 -11.93 -5.54 -14.19
N SER A 328 -11.76 -6.07 -12.98
CA SER A 328 -12.76 -5.92 -11.93
C SER A 328 -12.99 -4.45 -11.58
N ALA A 329 -14.26 -4.09 -11.37
CA ALA A 329 -14.72 -2.77 -10.95
C ALA A 329 -14.45 -2.53 -9.45
N VAL A 330 -13.18 -2.66 -9.04
CA VAL A 330 -12.65 -2.28 -7.73
C VAL A 330 -12.42 -0.78 -7.72
N GLN A 331 -12.85 -0.11 -6.63
CA GLN A 331 -12.55 1.30 -6.44
C GLN A 331 -11.06 1.49 -6.12
N LEU A 332 -10.34 2.22 -6.97
CA LEU A 332 -8.95 2.58 -6.73
C LEU A 332 -8.84 3.66 -5.64
N ALA A 333 -7.76 3.61 -4.87
CA ALA A 333 -7.38 4.71 -4.01
C ALA A 333 -7.01 5.95 -4.86
N PRO A 334 -7.12 7.17 -4.31
CA PRO A 334 -6.89 8.41 -5.06
C PRO A 334 -5.39 8.70 -5.20
N TRP A 335 -4.69 7.86 -5.95
CA TRP A 335 -3.25 7.94 -6.18
C TRP A 335 -2.80 9.25 -6.85
N ASP A 336 -3.68 9.88 -7.62
CA ASP A 336 -3.44 11.21 -8.20
C ASP A 336 -3.24 12.29 -7.12
N THR A 337 -3.95 12.14 -6.01
CA THR A 337 -3.84 13.02 -4.84
C THR A 337 -2.59 12.69 -4.06
N ALA A 338 -2.24 11.40 -3.97
CA ALA A 338 -1.00 10.97 -3.33
C ALA A 338 0.20 11.63 -4.02
N ASP A 339 0.27 11.51 -5.36
CA ASP A 339 1.37 12.00 -6.19
C ASP A 339 1.62 13.51 -6.04
N ARG A 340 0.55 14.32 -5.97
CA ARG A 340 0.67 15.78 -5.77
C ARG A 340 1.10 16.19 -4.35
N ILE A 341 0.72 15.41 -3.35
CA ILE A 341 1.00 15.71 -1.94
C ILE A 341 2.41 15.29 -1.56
N ILE A 342 2.86 14.17 -2.12
CA ILE A 342 4.03 13.48 -1.65
C ILE A 342 5.33 14.20 -2.03
N GLU A 343 6.34 14.06 -1.18
CA GLU A 343 7.66 14.66 -1.38
C GLU A 343 8.74 13.60 -1.19
N LYS A 344 9.87 13.79 -1.88
CA LYS A 344 11.04 12.93 -1.78
C LYS A 344 11.49 12.74 -0.34
N ILE A 345 11.88 11.52 0.01
CA ILE A 345 12.51 11.23 1.29
C ILE A 345 13.99 11.61 1.20
N ASP A 346 14.37 12.70 1.88
CA ASP A 346 15.77 13.15 1.94
C ASP A 346 16.60 12.44 3.03
N THR A 347 15.96 11.71 3.95
CA THR A 347 16.63 11.05 5.09
C THR A 347 16.22 9.59 5.20
N ILE A 348 17.20 8.71 5.45
CA ILE A 348 16.92 7.28 5.63
C ILE A 348 15.99 7.13 6.85
N PRO A 349 14.80 6.51 6.67
CA PRO A 349 13.89 6.30 7.78
C PRO A 349 14.52 5.33 8.80
N GLN A 350 14.79 5.83 10.00
CA GLN A 350 15.21 5.04 11.16
C GLN A 350 13.96 4.58 11.92
N SER A 351 13.79 3.28 12.11
CA SER A 351 12.94 2.81 13.21
C SER A 351 13.20 1.33 13.53
N ALA A 352 13.81 1.07 14.69
CA ALA A 352 13.77 -0.23 15.38
C ALA A 352 12.64 -0.28 16.44
N GLU A 353 11.80 0.76 16.49
CA GLU A 353 10.74 0.94 17.48
C GLU A 353 9.46 0.19 17.10
N THR A 354 8.56 0.00 18.07
CA THR A 354 7.23 -0.52 17.78
C THR A 354 6.39 0.49 17.00
N TYR A 355 5.45 -0.02 16.22
CA TYR A 355 4.55 0.80 15.42
C TYR A 355 3.78 1.80 16.30
N GLU A 356 3.31 1.36 17.46
CA GLU A 356 2.51 2.16 18.39
C GLU A 356 3.29 3.29 19.08
N GLN A 357 4.61 3.12 19.24
CA GLN A 357 5.44 4.12 19.92
C GLN A 357 5.38 5.46 19.17
N ASN A 358 4.91 6.52 19.83
CA ASN A 358 4.72 7.85 19.22
C ASN A 358 3.77 7.90 18.01
N HIS A 359 2.93 6.87 17.79
CA HIS A 359 2.02 6.81 16.62
C HIS A 359 1.03 7.98 16.58
N LEU A 360 0.41 8.31 17.71
CA LEU A 360 -0.53 9.44 17.80
C LEU A 360 0.16 10.79 17.54
N GLU A 361 1.38 10.97 18.05
CA GLU A 361 2.16 12.17 17.79
C GLU A 361 2.54 12.29 16.32
N GLN A 362 2.87 11.16 15.69
CA GLN A 362 3.15 11.10 14.27
C GLN A 362 1.94 11.49 13.43
N ILE A 363 0.76 10.91 13.68
CA ILE A 363 -0.49 11.28 12.99
C ILE A 363 -0.76 12.78 13.15
N LYS A 364 -0.62 13.30 14.37
CA LYS A 364 -0.79 14.75 14.64
C LYS A 364 0.22 15.57 13.84
N SER A 365 1.49 15.17 13.82
CA SER A 365 2.55 15.86 13.08
C SER A 365 2.29 15.86 11.57
N GLN A 366 1.82 14.73 11.02
CA GLN A 366 1.49 14.58 9.61
C GLN A 366 0.28 15.43 9.23
N ARG A 367 -0.75 15.47 10.07
CA ARG A 367 -1.91 16.37 9.90
C ARG A 367 -1.48 17.83 9.90
N ILE A 368 -0.60 18.23 10.81
CA ILE A 368 -0.05 19.59 10.87
C ILE A 368 0.76 19.89 9.60
N TYR A 369 1.57 18.95 9.13
CA TYR A 369 2.34 19.06 7.89
C TYR A 369 1.42 19.30 6.68
N LEU A 370 0.40 18.45 6.48
CA LEU A 370 -0.56 18.59 5.39
C LEU A 370 -1.27 19.94 5.44
N ASN A 371 -1.74 20.36 6.63
CA ASN A 371 -2.40 21.65 6.81
C ASN A 371 -1.47 22.83 6.49
N LYS A 372 -0.20 22.78 6.92
CA LYS A 372 0.79 23.82 6.60
C LYS A 372 1.06 23.88 5.10
N ARG A 373 1.23 22.73 4.44
CA ARG A 373 1.41 22.62 2.98
C ARG A 373 0.23 23.26 2.25
N PHE A 374 -0.99 22.85 2.55
CA PHE A 374 -2.18 23.38 1.90
C PHE A 374 -2.35 24.89 2.13
N ARG A 375 -2.10 25.40 3.35
CA ARG A 375 -2.10 26.84 3.62
C ARG A 375 -1.04 27.60 2.83
N LYS A 376 0.17 27.03 2.68
CA LYS A 376 1.25 27.63 1.88
C LYS A 376 0.85 27.74 0.40
N ILE A 377 0.26 26.69 -0.17
CA ILE A 377 -0.20 26.68 -1.56
C ILE A 377 -1.33 27.71 -1.74
N ILE A 378 -2.36 27.68 -0.88
CA ILE A 378 -3.46 28.66 -0.93
C ILE A 378 -2.95 30.09 -0.75
N GLY A 379 -2.01 30.32 0.16
CA GLY A 379 -1.39 31.63 0.39
C GLY A 379 -0.60 32.12 -0.82
N THR A 380 0.14 31.23 -1.50
CA THR A 380 0.89 31.56 -2.72
C THR A 380 -0.06 31.95 -3.86
N ILE A 381 -1.16 31.21 -4.03
CA ILE A 381 -2.21 31.51 -5.00
C ILE A 381 -2.89 32.84 -4.67
N GLY A 382 -3.25 33.06 -3.40
CA GLY A 382 -3.85 34.31 -2.92
C GLY A 382 -2.95 35.52 -3.15
N ALA A 383 -1.64 35.40 -2.89
CA ALA A 383 -0.66 36.44 -3.16
C ALA A 383 -0.55 36.74 -4.67
N SER A 384 -0.64 35.71 -5.51
CA SER A 384 -0.61 35.85 -6.98
C SER A 384 -1.82 36.63 -7.49
N ILE A 385 -3.03 36.31 -7.00
CA ILE A 385 -4.26 37.01 -7.34
C ILE A 385 -4.22 38.45 -6.83
N PHE A 386 -3.77 38.67 -5.59
CA PHE A 386 -3.65 40.01 -5.02
C PHE A 386 -2.71 40.89 -5.85
N LEU A 387 -1.54 40.36 -6.22
CA LEU A 387 -0.57 41.06 -7.06
C LEU A 387 -1.18 41.45 -8.42
N PHE A 388 -1.92 40.54 -9.06
CA PHE A 388 -2.60 40.80 -10.33
C PHE A 388 -3.62 41.95 -10.21
N VAL A 389 -4.47 41.93 -9.18
CA VAL A 389 -5.45 42.99 -8.93
C VAL A 389 -4.77 44.31 -8.62
N PHE A 390 -3.69 44.28 -7.83
CA PHE A 390 -2.93 45.47 -7.45
C PHE A 390 -2.30 46.16 -8.67
N VAL A 391 -1.63 45.41 -9.54
CA VAL A 391 -1.02 45.93 -10.77
C VAL A 391 -2.08 46.53 -11.70
N ASN A 392 -3.19 45.81 -11.92
CA ASN A 392 -4.29 46.31 -12.74
C ASN A 392 -4.95 47.57 -12.15
N THR A 393 -5.08 47.65 -10.83
CA THR A 393 -5.61 48.83 -10.17
C THR A 393 -4.69 50.03 -10.42
N ILE A 394 -3.38 49.92 -10.14
CA ILE A 394 -2.43 51.02 -10.37
C ILE A 394 -2.45 51.47 -11.83
N LEU A 395 -2.43 50.53 -12.78
CA LEU A 395 -2.47 50.87 -14.20
C LEU A 395 -3.78 51.52 -14.62
N GLY A 396 -4.91 51.10 -14.06
CA GLY A 396 -6.20 51.75 -14.27
C GLY A 396 -6.24 53.19 -13.74
N TRP A 397 -5.61 53.45 -12.59
CA TRP A 397 -5.46 54.81 -12.06
C TRP A 397 -4.60 55.68 -12.96
N ILE A 398 -3.48 55.15 -13.48
CA ILE A 398 -2.62 55.87 -14.43
C ILE A 398 -3.36 56.12 -15.74
N GLN A 399 -4.08 55.12 -16.26
CA GLN A 399 -4.88 55.26 -17.47
C GLN A 399 -5.91 56.38 -17.32
N GLY A 400 -6.68 56.39 -16.23
CA GLY A 400 -7.69 57.43 -15.97
C GLY A 400 -7.10 58.83 -15.78
N ALA A 401 -5.83 58.94 -15.36
CA ALA A 401 -5.13 60.23 -15.30
C ALA A 401 -4.67 60.73 -16.67
N VAL A 402 -4.39 59.83 -17.62
CA VAL A 402 -3.90 60.15 -18.98
C VAL A 402 -5.05 60.26 -20.00
N GLU A 403 -6.18 59.63 -19.72
CA GLU A 403 -7.38 59.60 -20.57
C GLU A 403 -7.93 60.97 -20.99
N PRO A 404 -7.93 62.03 -20.14
CA PRO A 404 -8.41 63.36 -20.53
C PRO A 404 -7.62 64.01 -21.67
N ASP A 405 -6.33 63.69 -21.80
CA ASP A 405 -5.42 64.32 -22.76
C ASP A 405 -5.35 63.57 -24.11
N PHE A 406 -5.98 62.40 -24.22
CA PHE A 406 -5.92 61.54 -25.42
C PHE A 406 -7.25 61.50 -26.18
N HIS A 407 -7.22 61.84 -27.47
CA HIS A 407 -8.41 61.84 -28.33
C HIS A 407 -8.91 60.43 -28.72
N ASN A 408 -8.10 59.38 -28.55
CA ASN A 408 -8.40 58.04 -29.04
C ASN A 408 -8.39 57.02 -27.90
N ILE A 409 -9.46 57.02 -27.11
CA ILE A 409 -9.66 56.20 -25.89
C ILE A 409 -9.44 54.70 -26.17
N LEU A 410 -9.84 54.22 -27.34
CA LEU A 410 -9.67 52.82 -27.74
C LEU A 410 -8.19 52.42 -27.82
N ILE A 411 -7.35 53.26 -28.44
CA ILE A 411 -5.91 53.00 -28.59
C ILE A 411 -5.23 53.06 -27.21
N LEU A 412 -5.61 54.02 -26.37
CA LEU A 412 -5.10 54.15 -25.01
C LEU A 412 -5.42 52.91 -24.17
N THR A 413 -6.65 52.39 -24.29
CA THR A 413 -7.10 51.18 -23.58
C THR A 413 -6.31 49.94 -24.03
N ILE A 414 -6.11 49.76 -25.34
CA ILE A 414 -5.33 48.64 -25.88
C ILE A 414 -3.86 48.74 -25.44
N LEU A 415 -3.29 49.95 -25.44
CA LEU A 415 -1.92 50.20 -24.99
C LEU A 415 -1.74 49.84 -23.51
N PHE A 416 -2.65 50.29 -22.63
CA PHE A 416 -2.59 50.00 -21.20
C PHE A 416 -2.84 48.51 -20.91
N ALA A 417 -3.69 47.83 -21.67
CA ALA A 417 -3.84 46.38 -21.58
C ALA A 417 -2.53 45.65 -21.96
N PHE A 418 -1.83 46.12 -22.99
CA PHE A 418 -0.53 45.57 -23.40
C PHE A 418 0.55 45.83 -22.33
N ILE A 419 0.60 47.05 -21.79
CA ILE A 419 1.50 47.43 -20.69
C ILE A 419 1.20 46.60 -19.44
N SER A 420 -0.07 46.34 -19.11
CA SER A 420 -0.46 45.49 -17.98
C SER A 420 0.04 44.06 -18.16
N THR A 421 -0.11 43.50 -19.37
CA THR A 421 0.37 42.16 -19.69
C THR A 421 1.90 42.05 -19.55
N ILE A 422 2.63 43.06 -20.02
CA ILE A 422 4.09 43.13 -19.89
C ILE A 422 4.52 43.36 -18.43
N ALA A 423 3.88 44.29 -17.72
CA ALA A 423 4.19 44.58 -16.32
C ALA A 423 3.93 43.37 -15.43
N PHE A 424 2.83 42.65 -15.64
CA PHE A 424 2.55 41.40 -14.95
C PHE A 424 3.60 40.33 -15.27
N SER A 425 4.05 40.22 -16.53
CA SER A 425 5.10 39.27 -16.92
C SER A 425 6.47 39.58 -16.30
N ILE A 426 6.85 40.87 -16.27
CA ILE A 426 8.13 41.31 -15.68
C ILE A 426 8.10 41.18 -14.16
N ILE A 427 7.04 41.66 -13.51
CA ILE A 427 6.88 41.56 -12.05
C ILE A 427 6.76 40.08 -11.64
N GLY A 428 6.01 39.29 -12.41
CA GLY A 428 5.91 37.84 -12.24
C GLY A 428 7.27 37.14 -12.35
N SER A 429 8.10 37.50 -13.33
CA SER A 429 9.46 36.98 -13.50
C SER A 429 10.40 37.40 -12.35
N LEU A 430 10.33 38.66 -11.90
CA LEU A 430 11.15 39.16 -10.79
C LEU A 430 10.78 38.52 -9.44
N ILE A 431 9.49 38.26 -9.22
CA ILE A 431 9.02 37.60 -8.01
C ILE A 431 9.22 36.08 -8.10
N SER A 432 9.14 35.48 -9.28
CA SER A 432 9.42 34.05 -9.53
C SER A 432 10.78 33.60 -8.97
N ASN A 433 11.80 34.46 -9.04
CA ASN A 433 13.13 34.19 -8.45
C ASN A 433 13.15 34.12 -6.90
N LYS A 434 12.07 34.51 -6.21
CA LYS A 434 11.94 34.47 -4.74
C LYS A 434 10.71 33.70 -4.23
N ILE A 435 9.64 33.66 -5.01
CA ILE A 435 8.35 33.03 -4.72
C ILE A 435 7.89 32.50 -6.08
N HIS A 436 7.97 31.19 -6.32
CA HIS A 436 7.49 30.59 -7.57
C HIS A 436 6.00 30.95 -7.79
N LEU A 437 5.72 32.05 -8.50
CA LEU A 437 4.37 32.41 -8.93
C LEU A 437 4.08 31.61 -10.20
N ALA A 438 3.06 30.75 -10.11
CA ALA A 438 2.50 30.09 -11.26
C ALA A 438 1.71 31.09 -12.12
N ASP A 439 1.54 30.80 -13.40
CA ASP A 439 0.59 31.54 -14.26
C ASP A 439 -0.81 31.58 -13.60
N LEU A 440 -1.65 32.55 -13.94
CA LEU A 440 -2.99 32.70 -13.36
C LEU A 440 -3.85 31.46 -13.61
N LEU A 441 -3.76 30.87 -14.81
CA LEU A 441 -4.45 29.63 -15.15
C LEU A 441 -3.90 28.43 -14.35
N ASP A 442 -2.57 28.34 -14.23
CA ASP A 442 -1.91 27.32 -13.42
C ASP A 442 -2.25 27.46 -11.93
N SER A 443 -2.38 28.69 -11.44
CA SER A 443 -2.80 29.01 -10.08
C SER A 443 -4.24 28.58 -9.81
N LEU A 444 -5.15 28.73 -10.78
CA LEU A 444 -6.53 28.24 -10.69
C LEU A 444 -6.61 26.72 -10.74
N ASN A 445 -5.83 26.09 -11.63
CA ASN A 445 -5.74 24.62 -11.70
C ASN A 445 -5.16 24.04 -10.40
N LEU A 446 -4.09 24.65 -9.89
CA LEU A 446 -3.47 24.29 -8.61
C LEU A 446 -4.44 24.51 -7.44
N PHE A 447 -5.23 25.58 -7.45
CA PHE A 447 -6.27 25.83 -6.44
C PHE A 447 -7.34 24.74 -6.45
N LYS A 448 -7.86 24.40 -7.63
CA LYS A 448 -8.87 23.35 -7.80
C LYS A 448 -8.32 21.99 -7.35
N ALA A 449 -7.08 21.66 -7.73
CA ALA A 449 -6.39 20.46 -7.27
C ALA A 449 -6.22 20.46 -5.75
N THR A 450 -5.77 21.57 -5.15
CA THR A 450 -5.58 21.69 -3.70
C THR A 450 -6.89 21.49 -2.92
N ILE A 451 -8.02 22.05 -3.40
CA ILE A 451 -9.33 21.82 -2.79
C ILE A 451 -9.73 20.34 -2.89
N LYS A 452 -9.49 19.71 -4.05
CA LYS A 452 -9.74 18.27 -4.23
C LYS A 452 -8.91 17.48 -3.23
N ASP A 453 -7.62 17.79 -3.10
CA ASP A 453 -6.67 17.09 -2.22
C ASP A 453 -7.08 17.20 -0.74
N ILE A 454 -7.50 18.39 -0.29
CA ILE A 454 -8.05 18.59 1.07
C ILE A 454 -9.29 17.73 1.29
N ARG A 455 -10.25 17.76 0.34
CA ARG A 455 -11.49 16.99 0.47
C ARG A 455 -11.22 15.48 0.50
N VAL A 456 -10.31 15.02 -0.36
CA VAL A 456 -9.91 13.61 -0.41
C VAL A 456 -9.28 13.21 0.92
N THR A 457 -8.24 13.91 1.39
CA THR A 457 -7.53 13.58 2.64
C THR A 457 -8.42 13.65 3.89
N GLN A 458 -9.46 14.48 3.90
CA GLN A 458 -10.45 14.54 4.98
C GLN A 458 -11.50 13.42 4.92
N LYS A 459 -11.89 12.96 3.72
CA LYS A 459 -12.92 11.94 3.53
C LYS A 459 -12.38 10.51 3.58
N GLN A 460 -11.08 10.31 3.36
CA GLN A 460 -10.51 8.96 3.37
C GLN A 460 -10.65 8.33 4.76
N PRO A 461 -11.07 7.06 4.83
CA PRO A 461 -11.18 6.33 6.09
C PRO A 461 -9.81 6.20 6.77
N ARG A 462 -9.84 6.09 8.10
CA ARG A 462 -8.67 5.88 8.96
C ARG A 462 -8.87 4.67 9.86
N GLY A 463 -7.77 4.11 10.32
CA GLY A 463 -7.74 2.86 11.06
C GLY A 463 -8.07 1.67 10.16
N ILE A 464 -7.70 1.70 8.89
CA ILE A 464 -7.79 0.52 8.04
C ILE A 464 -6.51 -0.28 8.14
N SER A 465 -5.37 0.40 7.98
CA SER A 465 -4.07 -0.21 8.23
C SER A 465 -3.89 -0.50 9.72
N TYR A 466 -3.31 -1.65 10.05
CA TYR A 466 -2.87 -1.97 11.40
C TYR A 466 -3.99 -1.94 12.47
N TYR A 467 -5.24 -2.25 12.11
CA TYR A 467 -6.39 -2.07 13.00
C TYR A 467 -6.25 -2.76 14.37
N ARG A 468 -5.73 -2.03 15.35
CA ARG A 468 -6.07 -2.17 16.76
C ARG A 468 -7.14 -1.13 17.04
N LYS A 469 -8.34 -1.61 17.32
CA LYS A 469 -9.40 -0.82 17.94
C LYS A 469 -8.91 -0.42 19.33
N SER A 470 -8.07 0.61 19.44
CA SER A 470 -7.95 1.35 20.68
C SER A 470 -9.34 1.86 20.96
N ALA A 471 -10.01 1.24 21.92
CA ALA A 471 -11.13 1.85 22.60
C ALA A 471 -10.75 3.32 22.90
N ASP A 472 -11.68 4.25 22.60
CA ASP A 472 -11.72 5.63 23.11
C ASP A 472 -11.58 6.81 22.15
N ASN A 473 -11.64 6.67 20.81
CA ASN A 473 -11.77 7.84 19.91
C ASN A 473 -13.01 7.81 19.00
N GLU A 474 -14.16 7.38 19.54
CA GLU A 474 -15.48 7.72 18.96
C GLU A 474 -16.12 8.97 19.59
N ASN A 475 -15.43 9.66 20.51
CA ASN A 475 -15.93 10.92 21.08
C ASN A 475 -14.77 11.93 21.22
N ASN A 476 -14.49 12.69 20.16
CA ASN A 476 -14.22 14.14 20.20
C ASN A 476 -13.53 14.64 18.91
N GLU A 477 -14.12 15.71 18.37
CA GLU A 477 -13.71 16.61 17.27
C GLU A 477 -14.12 16.25 15.84
#